data_AF-X0WEM8-F1
#
_entry.id   AF-X0WEM8-F1
#
_cell.length_a   1.000
_cell.length_b   1.000
_cell.length_c   1.000
_cell.angle_alpha   90.00
_cell.angle_beta   90.00
_cell.angle_gamma   90.00
#
_symmetry.space_group_name_H-M   'P 1'
#
loop_
_entity.id
_entity.type
_entity.pdbx_description
1 polymer ?
#
loop_
_entity_poly.entity_id
_entity_poly.type
_entity_poly.pdbx_seq_one_letter_code
_entity_poly.pdbx_strand_id
1 'polypeptide(L)' 'MDKIIKIMGKEAGHKVYILGNKCYRCGHIWTPRDIDKKPAVCPKCKNPYWDRPKVRFNKKG' A
#
# COMPACT_ATOMS: atom_id res chain seq x y z
N MET A 1 19.68 6.15 -40.60
CA MET A 1 18.61 5.30 -40.07
C MET A 1 18.19 5.76 -38.66
N ASP A 2 18.41 7.03 -38.30
CA ASP A 2 18.54 7.44 -36.88
C ASP A 2 17.37 8.29 -36.35
N LYS A 3 16.37 8.57 -37.19
CA LYS A 3 15.16 9.30 -36.79
C LYS A 3 14.02 8.39 -36.32
N ILE A 4 13.97 7.14 -36.77
CA ILE A 4 12.88 6.19 -36.46
C ILE A 4 12.95 5.73 -34.99
N ILE A 5 14.16 5.54 -34.45
CA ILE A 5 14.36 5.08 -33.06
C ILE A 5 13.86 6.11 -32.02
N LYS A 6 13.84 7.41 -32.37
CA LYS A 6 13.44 8.47 -31.44
C LYS A 6 11.92 8.56 -31.22
N ILE A 7 11.12 8.02 -32.14
CA ILE A 7 9.65 8.04 -32.08
C ILE A 7 9.12 6.90 -31.18
N MET A 8 9.85 5.80 -31.04
CA MET A 8 9.38 4.59 -30.32
C MET A 8 9.79 4.54 -28.84
N GLY A 9 10.36 5.61 -28.28
CA GLY A 9 11.11 5.54 -27.01
C GLY A 9 10.51 6.20 -25.77
N LYS A 10 9.30 6.79 -25.80
CA LYS A 10 8.81 7.60 -24.67
C LYS A 10 7.30 7.50 -24.42
N GLU A 11 6.78 6.31 -24.20
CA GLU A 11 5.47 6.16 -23.52
C GLU A 11 5.53 5.08 -22.43
N ALA A 12 6.71 4.82 -21.87
CA ALA A 12 6.81 4.05 -20.64
C ALA A 12 6.22 4.93 -19.51
N GLY A 13 5.04 4.56 -19.02
CA GLY A 13 4.29 5.31 -18.01
C GLY A 13 5.09 5.74 -16.78
N HIS A 14 4.55 6.68 -16.02
CA HIS A 14 5.23 7.25 -14.86
C HIS A 14 5.04 6.40 -13.60
N LYS A 15 6.11 6.21 -12.83
CA LYS A 15 6.00 5.65 -11.47
C LYS A 15 5.37 6.69 -10.56
N VAL A 16 4.23 6.36 -9.99
CA VAL A 16 3.52 7.20 -9.02
C VAL A 16 3.28 6.41 -7.73
N TYR A 17 3.25 7.12 -6.60
CA TYR A 17 2.89 6.54 -5.30
C TYR A 17 1.38 6.66 -5.09
N ILE A 18 0.74 5.56 -4.67
CA ILE A 18 -0.69 5.51 -4.36
C ILE A 18 -0.85 5.21 -2.87
N LEU A 19 -1.79 5.90 -2.22
CA LEU A 19 -2.13 5.66 -0.83
C LEU A 19 -2.84 4.31 -0.68
N GLY A 20 -2.44 3.54 0.34
CA GLY A 20 -2.94 2.19 0.57
C GLY A 20 -2.95 1.82 2.05
N ASN A 21 -3.67 0.76 2.38
CA ASN A 21 -3.75 0.22 3.72
C ASN A 21 -2.75 -0.91 3.92
N LYS A 22 -2.23 -1.05 5.14
CA LYS A 22 -1.36 -2.16 5.56
C LYS A 22 -1.85 -2.74 6.88
N CYS A 23 -1.99 -4.07 6.93
CA CYS A 23 -2.37 -4.77 8.16
C CYS A 23 -1.16 -5.05 9.05
N TYR A 24 -1.15 -4.53 10.28
CA TYR A 24 -0.14 -4.82 11.32
C TYR A 24 -0.22 -6.24 11.89
N ARG A 25 -1.23 -7.03 11.52
CA ARG A 25 -1.42 -8.41 12.01
C ARG A 25 -0.84 -9.44 11.04
N CYS A 26 -1.23 -9.36 9.76
CA CYS A 26 -0.83 -10.33 8.74
C CYS A 26 0.06 -9.75 7.63
N GLY A 27 0.35 -8.45 7.66
CA GLY A 27 1.20 -7.77 6.67
C GLY A 27 0.54 -7.50 5.32
N HIS A 28 -0.72 -7.90 5.10
CA HIS A 28 -1.43 -7.66 3.85
C HIS A 28 -1.52 -6.17 3.52
N ILE A 29 -1.26 -5.81 2.25
CA ILE A 29 -1.35 -4.47 1.70
C ILE A 29 -2.45 -4.45 0.65
N TRP A 30 -3.30 -3.42 0.66
CA TRP A 30 -4.38 -3.28 -0.32
C TRP A 30 -4.75 -1.81 -0.56
N THR A 31 -5.21 -1.52 -1.77
CA THR A 31 -5.77 -0.21 -2.12
C THR A 31 -7.21 -0.13 -1.60
N PRO A 32 -7.58 0.92 -0.83
CA PRO A 32 -8.97 1.12 -0.45
C PRO A 32 -9.83 1.47 -1.68
N ARG A 33 -11.12 1.16 -1.62
CA ARG A 33 -12.09 1.62 -2.63
C ARG A 33 -12.47 3.10 -2.44
N ASP A 34 -12.45 3.54 -1.18
CA ASP A 34 -12.76 4.89 -0.74
C ASP A 34 -11.65 5.28 0.24
N ILE A 35 -10.94 6.36 -0.06
CA ILE A 35 -9.75 6.77 0.69
C ILE A 35 -10.10 7.43 2.02
N ASP A 36 -11.27 8.05 2.10
CA ASP A 36 -11.75 8.74 3.29
C ASP A 36 -12.39 7.76 4.27
N LYS A 37 -12.85 6.60 3.76
CA LYS A 37 -13.47 5.55 4.57
C LYS A 37 -12.48 4.47 4.98
N LYS A 38 -12.13 4.47 6.27
CA LYS A 38 -11.30 3.41 6.86
C LYS A 38 -12.03 2.05 6.86
N PRO A 39 -11.40 0.96 6.37
CA PRO A 39 -11.93 -0.39 6.50
C PRO A 39 -12.17 -0.80 7.96
N ALA A 40 -13.31 -1.42 8.24
CA ALA A 40 -13.59 -1.95 9.58
C ALA A 40 -12.69 -3.14 9.94
N VAL A 41 -12.30 -3.96 8.96
CA VAL A 41 -11.50 -5.17 9.15
C VAL A 41 -10.48 -5.35 8.04
N CYS A 42 -9.41 -6.11 8.30
CA CYS A 42 -8.51 -6.56 7.24
C CYS A 42 -9.24 -7.50 6.28
N PRO A 43 -9.17 -7.31 4.94
CA PRO A 43 -9.85 -8.18 3.99
C PRO A 43 -9.27 -9.60 3.96
N LYS A 44 -7.99 -9.77 4.31
CA LYS A 44 -7.29 -11.06 4.34
C LYS A 44 -7.54 -11.85 5.64
N CYS A 45 -7.13 -11.31 6.79
CA CYS A 45 -7.21 -12.05 8.07
C CYS A 45 -8.44 -11.72 8.92
N LYS A 46 -9.33 -10.83 8.45
CA LYS A 46 -10.56 -10.39 9.14
C LYS A 46 -10.37 -9.76 10.52
N ASN A 47 -9.14 -9.44 10.91
CA ASN A 47 -8.86 -8.81 12.20
C ASN A 47 -9.30 -7.32 12.16
N PRO A 48 -10.10 -6.84 13.13
CA PRO A 48 -10.51 -5.43 13.22
C PRO A 48 -9.37 -4.50 13.63
N TYR A 49 -8.36 -5.01 14.34
CA TYR A 49 -7.19 -4.24 14.79
C TYR A 49 -6.08 -4.21 13.76
N TRP A 50 -6.44 -4.23 12.48
CA TRP A 50 -5.50 -4.29 11.37
C TRP A 50 -4.63 -3.03 11.26
N ASP A 51 -5.17 -1.88 11.65
CA ASP A 51 -4.54 -0.56 11.57
C ASP A 51 -3.77 -0.18 12.85
N ARG A 52 -3.84 -1.03 13.88
CA ARG A 52 -3.20 -0.76 15.17
C ARG A 52 -1.84 -1.45 15.24
N PRO A 53 -0.72 -0.70 15.29
CA PRO A 53 0.59 -1.28 15.53
C PRO A 53 0.65 -1.97 16.89
N LYS A 54 1.45 -3.03 17.00
CA LYS A 54 1.71 -3.68 18.29
C LYS A 54 2.67 -2.79 19.09
N VAL A 55 2.17 -2.13 20.13
CA VAL A 55 3.03 -1.51 21.14
C VAL A 55 3.71 -2.62 21.94
N ARG A 56 5.04 -2.68 21.93
CA ARG A 56 5.78 -3.48 22.91
C ARG A 56 5.89 -2.60 24.15
N PHE A 57 5.25 -3.01 25.25
CA PHE A 57 5.52 -2.38 26.53
C PHE A 57 6.97 -2.73 26.90
N ASN A 58 7.88 -1.77 26.74
CA ASN A 58 9.21 -1.91 27.33
C ASN A 58 9.03 -1.90 28.84
N LYS A 59 9.13 -3.07 29.48
CA LYS A 59 9.42 -3.12 30.91
C LYS A 59 10.79 -2.46 31.07
N LYS A 60 10.85 -1.30 31.72
CA LYS A 60 12.10 -0.82 32.31
C LYS A 60 12.46 -1.85 33.38
N GLY A 61 13.46 -2.66 33.08
CA GLY A 61 14.14 -3.50 34.07
C GLY A 61 15.02 -2.64 34.97
#